data_AF-A0A7V7KBI9-F1
#
_entry.id   AF-A0A7V7KBI9-F1
#
_cell.length_a   1.000
_cell.length_b   1.000
_cell.length_c   1.000
_cell.angle_alpha   90.00
_cell.angle_beta   90.00
_cell.angle_gamma   90.00
#
_symmetry.space_group_name_H-M   'P 1'
#
loop_
_entity.id
_entity.type
_entity.pdbx_description
1 polymer ?
#
loop_
_entity_poly.entity_id
_entity_poly.type
_entity_poly.pdbx_seq_one_letter_code
_entity_poly.pdbx_strand_id
1 'polypeptide(L)' 'MNIPIMQTFTQQFREEVESFLKRTGTKPTEFGRQAIGDPSLVLNLRRGRSPTLATADRILGYIRENDPSGQRSRSR' A
#
# COMPACT_ATOMS: atom_id res chain seq x y z
N MET A 1 22.80 -13.68 -14.51
CA MET A 1 22.13 -12.54 -15.17
C MET A 1 20.85 -12.26 -14.39
N ASN A 2 20.79 -11.15 -13.66
CA ASN A 2 19.63 -10.77 -12.85
C ASN A 2 18.49 -10.34 -13.78
N ILE A 3 17.58 -11.26 -14.07
CA ILE A 3 16.40 -11.03 -14.91
C ILE A 3 15.55 -9.97 -14.22
N PRO A 4 15.31 -8.77 -14.79
CA PRO A 4 14.39 -7.83 -14.20
C PRO A 4 12.99 -8.44 -14.29
N ILE A 5 12.52 -8.97 -13.16
CA ILE A 5 11.15 -9.42 -12.99
C ILE A 5 10.22 -8.27 -13.41
N MET A 6 9.37 -8.53 -14.41
CA MET A 6 8.20 -7.68 -14.64
C MET A 6 7.50 -7.52 -13.30
N GLN A 7 7.59 -6.34 -12.69
CA GLN A 7 6.94 -6.09 -11.42
C GLN A 7 5.44 -6.13 -11.65
N THR A 8 4.82 -7.22 -11.21
CA THR A 8 3.37 -7.39 -11.24
C THR A 8 2.75 -6.26 -10.43
N PHE A 9 1.59 -5.75 -10.85
CA PHE A 9 0.87 -4.67 -10.16
C PHE A 9 0.76 -4.89 -8.64
N THR A 10 0.57 -6.15 -8.20
CA THR A 10 0.54 -6.55 -6.78
C THR A 10 1.86 -6.29 -6.04
N GLN A 11 3.01 -6.47 -6.69
CA GLN A 11 4.33 -6.21 -6.10
C GLN A 11 4.55 -4.70 -5.92
N GLN A 12 4.28 -3.91 -6.95
CA GLN A 12 4.38 -2.44 -6.87
C GLN A 12 3.47 -1.88 -5.79
N PHE A 13 2.23 -2.38 -5.73
CA PHE A 13 1.27 -1.99 -4.69
C PHE A 13 1.76 -2.34 -3.28
N ARG A 14 2.37 -3.52 -3.11
CA ARG A 14 2.96 -3.92 -1.83
C ARG A 14 4.11 -2.99 -1.42
N GLU A 15 4.99 -2.64 -2.35
CA GLU A 15 6.14 -1.76 -2.09
C GLU A 15 5.70 -0.34 -1.70
N GLU A 16 4.65 0.19 -2.35
CA GLU A 16 4.04 1.48 -1.98
C GLU A 16 3.48 1.44 -0.55
N VAL A 17 2.72 0.40 -0.21
CA VAL A 17 2.19 0.21 1.15
C VAL A 17 3.34 0.09 2.16
N GLU A 18 4.37 -0.72 1.89
CA GLU A 18 5.50 -0.85 2.81
C GLU A 18 6.29 0.44 2.98
N SER A 19 6.45 1.23 1.91
CA SER A 19 7.09 2.54 1.96
C SER A 19 6.30 3.51 2.83
N PHE A 20 4.98 3.55 2.67
CA PHE A 20 4.08 4.32 3.54
C PHE A 20 4.20 3.92 5.01
N LEU A 21 4.19 2.61 5.31
CA LEU A 21 4.32 2.11 6.68
C LEU A 21 5.68 2.49 7.30
N LYS A 22 6.77 2.41 6.52
CA LYS A 22 8.10 2.84 6.99
C LYS A 22 8.18 4.33 7.26
N ARG A 23 7.52 5.16 6.44
CA ARG A 23 7.51 6.63 6.60
C ARG A 23 6.68 7.08 7.79
N THR A 24 5.49 6.49 7.96
CA THR A 24 4.56 6.87 9.03
C THR A 24 4.83 6.15 10.34
N GLY A 25 5.59 5.04 10.33
CA GLY A 25 5.76 4.17 11.48
C GLY A 25 4.50 3.39 11.87
N THR A 26 3.47 3.40 11.02
CA THR A 26 2.20 2.73 11.28
C THR A 26 2.39 1.21 11.28
N LYS A 27 1.76 0.52 12.23
CA LYS A 27 1.78 -0.95 12.27
C LYS A 27 0.96 -1.52 11.09
N PRO A 28 1.40 -2.60 10.43
CA PRO A 28 0.67 -3.19 9.30
C PRO A 28 -0.78 -3.58 9.61
N THR A 29 -1.02 -4.08 10.82
CA THR A 29 -2.34 -4.48 11.32
C THR A 29 -3.23 -3.28 11.59
N GLU A 30 -2.66 -2.20 12.14
CA GLU A 30 -3.38 -0.95 12.37
C GLU A 30 -3.77 -0.31 11.03
N PHE A 31 -2.82 -0.24 10.09
CA PHE A 31 -3.09 0.27 8.74
C PHE A 31 -4.24 -0.46 8.05
N GLY A 32 -4.25 -1.79 8.07
CA GLY A 32 -5.33 -2.55 7.46
C GLY A 32 -6.69 -2.30 8.12
N ARG A 33 -6.70 -2.17 9.45
CA ARG A 33 -7.90 -1.81 10.22
C ARG A 33 -8.40 -0.39 9.90
N GLN A 34 -7.50 0.58 9.79
CA GLN A 34 -7.85 1.97 9.49
C GLN A 34 -8.27 2.18 8.03
N ALA A 35 -7.60 1.52 7.08
CA ALA A 35 -7.87 1.70 5.65
C ALA A 35 -9.16 1.01 5.21
N ILE A 36 -9.40 -0.23 5.64
CA ILE A 36 -10.54 -1.05 5.17
C ILE A 36 -11.24 -1.87 6.26
N GLY A 37 -10.80 -1.77 7.52
CA GLY A 37 -11.33 -2.60 8.62
C GLY A 37 -10.73 -4.01 8.71
N ASP A 38 -9.72 -4.36 7.92
CA ASP A 38 -9.11 -5.69 7.90
C ASP A 38 -7.63 -5.66 8.34
N PRO A 39 -7.27 -6.14 9.54
CA PRO A 39 -5.88 -6.16 10.00
C PRO A 39 -4.99 -7.15 9.22
N SER A 40 -5.59 -8.08 8.47
CA SER A 40 -4.87 -9.06 7.67
C SER A 40 -4.45 -8.53 6.30
N LEU A 41 -4.79 -7.28 5.95
CA LEU A 41 -4.58 -6.71 4.63
C LEU A 41 -3.12 -6.84 4.17
N VAL A 42 -2.18 -6.30 4.96
CA VAL A 42 -0.77 -6.27 4.59
C VAL A 42 -0.17 -7.69 4.54
N LEU A 43 -0.66 -8.60 5.39
CA LEU A 43 -0.25 -10.00 5.36
C LEU A 43 -0.71 -10.69 4.07
N ASN A 44 -1.94 -10.43 3.63
CA ASN A 44 -2.47 -10.92 2.35
C ASN A 44 -1.65 -10.39 1.17
N LEU A 45 -1.31 -9.09 1.17
CA LEU A 45 -0.44 -8.49 0.15
C LEU A 45 0.96 -9.12 0.14
N ARG A 46 1.55 -9.38 1.31
CA ARG A 46 2.84 -10.07 1.44
C ARG A 46 2.81 -11.49 0.89
N ARG A 47 1.69 -12.18 1.06
CA ARG A 47 1.44 -13.52 0.51
C ARG A 47 1.16 -13.52 -1.00
N GLY A 48 1.13 -12.35 -1.66
CA GLY A 48 0.88 -12.23 -3.09
C GLY A 48 -0.60 -12.21 -3.46
N ARG A 49 -1.51 -12.03 -2.48
CA ARG A 49 -2.93 -11.93 -2.74
C ARG A 49 -3.25 -10.57 -3.34
N SER A 50 -3.87 -10.56 -4.51
CA SER A 50 -4.31 -9.33 -5.17
C SER A 50 -5.62 -8.85 -4.53
N PRO A 51 -5.67 -7.62 -3.99
CA PRO A 51 -6.92 -7.02 -3.52
C PRO A 51 -7.85 -6.77 -4.71
N THR A 52 -9.15 -6.73 -4.45
CA THR A 52 -10.13 -6.28 -5.46
C THR A 52 -9.91 -4.79 -5.75
N LEU A 53 -10.38 -4.32 -6.91
CA LEU A 53 -10.27 -2.90 -7.29
C LEU A 53 -10.86 -1.96 -6.22
N ALA A 54 -12.01 -2.31 -5.65
CA ALA A 54 -12.65 -1.53 -4.58
C ALA A 54 -11.78 -1.45 -3.30
N THR A 55 -11.11 -2.55 -2.95
CA THR A 55 -10.19 -2.58 -1.81
C THR A 55 -8.94 -1.76 -2.10
N ALA A 56 -8.36 -1.90 -3.30
CA ALA A 56 -7.21 -1.12 -3.72
C ALA A 56 -7.51 0.38 -3.71
N ASP A 57 -8.69 0.80 -4.20
CA ASP A 57 -9.11 2.20 -4.22
C ASP A 57 -9.20 2.80 -2.80
N ARG A 58 -9.84 2.10 -1.85
CA ARG A 58 -9.91 2.53 -0.44
C ARG A 58 -8.52 2.67 0.18
N ILE A 59 -7.64 1.71 -0.09
CA ILE A 59 -6.26 1.74 0.42
C ILE A 59 -5.49 2.92 -0.15
N LEU A 60 -5.61 3.16 -1.46
CA LEU A 60 -4.96 4.30 -2.11
C LEU A 60 -5.53 5.63 -1.61
N GLY A 61 -6.83 5.71 -1.34
CA GLY A 61 -7.47 6.85 -0.68
C GLY A 61 -6.85 7.11 0.69
N TYR A 62 -6.82 6.08 1.54
CA TYR A 62 -6.22 6.17 2.87
C TYR A 62 -4.75 6.61 2.83
N ILE A 63 -3.94 6.02 1.95
CA ILE A 63 -2.54 6.43 1.77
C ILE A 63 -2.47 7.89 1.33
N ARG A 64 -3.28 8.33 0.37
CA ARG A 64 -3.26 9.73 -0.09
C ARG A 64 -3.62 10.73 1.00
N GLU A 65 -4.53 10.37 1.90
CA GLU A 65 -4.95 11.23 3.01
C GLU A 65 -3.91 11.26 4.14
N ASN A 66 -3.21 10.14 4.36
CA ASN A 66 -2.30 9.98 5.49
C ASN A 66 -0.81 10.01 5.12
N ASP A 67 -0.45 10.06 3.84
CA ASP A 67 0.94 10.11 3.39
C ASP A 67 1.40 11.57 3.35
N PRO A 68 2.31 11.98 4.27
CA PRO A 68 2.77 13.36 4.36
C PRO A 68 3.60 13.80 3.14
N SER A 69 4.04 12.84 2.31
CA SER A 69 4.84 13.08 1.09
C SER A 69 4.01 13.20 -0.18
N GLY A 70 2.83 12.57 -0.25
CA GLY A 70 1.93 12.58 -1.42
C GLY A 70 1.32 13.94 -1.73
N GLN A 71 1.38 14.87 -0.77
CA GLN A 71 0.92 16.25 -0.94
C GLN A 71 1.89 17.11 -1.77
N ARG A 72 3.13 16.65 -2.00
CA ARG A 72 4.22 17.47 -2.57
C ARG A 72 4.32 17.46 -4.11
N SER A 73 3.54 16.63 -4.81
CA SER A 73 3.61 16.49 -6.29
C SER A 73 2.38 16.99 -7.05
N ARG A 74 1.36 17.57 -6.38
CA ARG A 74 0.18 18.18 -7.05
C ARG A 74 0.27 19.70 -7.22
N SER A 75 1.42 20.30 -6.94
CA SER A 75 1.68 21.70 -7.24
C SER A 75 2.70 21.81 -8.37
N ARG A 76 2.22 21.75 -9.62
CA ARG A 76 2.83 22.37 -10.79
C ARG A 76 1.84 22.45 -11.94
#